data_AF-N8QTB0-F1
#
_entry.id   AF-N8QTB0-F1
#
_cell.length_a   1.000
_cell.length_b   1.000
_cell.length_c   1.000
_cell.angle_alpha   90.00
_cell.angle_beta   90.00
_cell.angle_gamma   90.00
#
_symmetry.space_group_name_H-M   'P 1'
#
loop_
_entity.id
_entity.type
_entity.pdbx_description
1 polymer ?
#
loop_
_entity_poly.entity_id
_entity_poly.type
_entity_poly.pdbx_seq_one_letter_code
_entity_poly.pdbx_strand_id
1 'polypeptide(L)'
;MNYLKTFILTLVLLGSTSAFAQAKTEKPQLEECEDNGDMLGYALAIENICIVKLNDRYESYLQKLNKQCIAAYGEKKIANATKIGIMSVKAEMEETGRNSTCLRALSEYKDLFN
;
A
#
# COMPACT_ATOMS: atom_id res chain seq x y z
N MET A 1 -64.03 1.27 21.42
CA MET A 1 -62.68 0.71 21.65
C MET A 1 -61.85 0.84 20.37
N ASN A 2 -61.22 2.00 20.12
CA ASN A 2 -60.43 2.27 18.91
C ASN A 2 -59.07 2.92 19.22
N TYR A 3 -58.40 2.48 20.29
CA TYR A 3 -57.09 3.04 20.68
C TYR A 3 -55.93 2.03 20.56
N LEU A 4 -56.20 0.78 20.19
CA LEU A 4 -55.16 -0.27 20.13
C LEU A 4 -54.44 -0.33 18.77
N LYS A 5 -55.01 0.25 17.70
CA LYS A 5 -54.39 0.26 16.37
C LYS A 5 -53.38 1.39 16.16
N THR A 6 -53.36 2.39 17.03
CA THR A 6 -52.50 3.56 16.88
C THR A 6 -51.11 3.38 17.47
N PHE A 7 -50.87 2.32 18.24
CA PHE A 7 -49.60 2.13 18.97
C PHE A 7 -48.53 1.34 18.20
N ILE A 8 -48.91 0.64 17.13
CA ILE A 8 -47.99 -0.24 16.39
C ILE A 8 -47.31 0.50 15.22
N LEU A 9 -47.89 1.61 14.73
CA LEU A 9 -47.37 2.28 13.53
C LEU A 9 -46.16 3.20 13.79
N THR A 10 -45.91 3.62 15.03
CA THR A 10 -44.79 4.50 15.38
C THR A 10 -43.47 3.76 15.58
N LEU A 11 -43.46 2.42 15.61
CA LEU A 11 -42.23 1.64 15.79
C LEU A 11 -41.44 1.38 14.49
N VAL A 12 -41.99 1.76 13.33
CA VAL A 12 -41.35 1.54 12.01
C VAL A 12 -40.38 2.68 11.63
N LEU A 13 -40.36 3.79 12.38
CA LEU A 13 -39.52 4.96 12.06
C LEU A 13 -38.12 4.97 12.71
N LEU A 14 -37.77 3.97 13.52
CA LEU A 14 -36.47 3.90 14.22
C LEU A 14 -35.57 2.75 13.76
N GLY A 15 -36.01 1.97 12.76
CA GLY A 15 -35.45 0.67 12.43
C GLY A 15 -34.71 0.58 11.10
N SER A 16 -33.83 1.53 10.77
CA SER A 16 -32.75 1.28 9.80
C SER A 16 -31.78 2.46 9.78
N THR A 17 -31.16 2.78 10.92
CA THR A 17 -29.77 3.23 10.81
C THR A 17 -29.03 2.03 10.23
N SER A 18 -28.70 2.13 8.95
CA SER A 18 -27.70 1.30 8.31
C SER A 18 -26.51 1.26 9.26
N ALA A 19 -26.38 0.14 9.98
CA ALA A 19 -25.11 -0.28 10.53
C ALA A 19 -24.22 -0.50 9.30
N PHE A 20 -23.62 0.58 8.82
CA PHE A 20 -22.34 0.50 8.17
C PHE A 20 -21.46 -0.17 9.21
N ALA A 21 -21.41 -1.51 9.15
CA ALA A 21 -20.24 -2.25 9.56
C ALA A 21 -19.13 -1.64 8.70
N GLN A 22 -18.56 -0.55 9.21
CA GLN A 22 -17.35 0.05 8.72
C GLN A 22 -16.36 -1.09 8.91
N ALA A 23 -16.12 -1.85 7.85
CA ALA A 23 -15.08 -2.86 7.83
C ALA A 23 -13.85 -2.13 8.33
N LYS A 24 -13.46 -2.42 9.57
CA LYS A 24 -12.35 -1.78 10.23
C LYS A 24 -11.16 -2.24 9.41
N THR A 25 -10.80 -1.47 8.39
CA THR A 25 -9.59 -1.73 7.61
C THR A 25 -8.50 -1.79 8.65
N GLU A 26 -7.96 -2.99 8.85
CA GLU A 26 -6.98 -3.22 9.88
C GLU A 26 -5.83 -2.25 9.59
N LYS A 27 -5.49 -1.42 10.58
CA LYS A 27 -4.43 -0.44 10.41
C LYS A 27 -3.16 -1.25 10.11
N PRO A 28 -2.49 -1.04 8.95
CA PRO A 28 -1.27 -1.77 8.64
C PRO A 28 -0.25 -1.54 9.76
N GLN A 29 0.61 -2.52 10.00
CA GLN A 29 1.66 -2.35 11.01
C GLN A 29 2.69 -1.35 10.50
N LEU A 30 3.37 -0.65 11.42
CA LEU A 30 4.35 0.36 11.04
C LEU A 30 5.52 -0.26 10.27
N GLU A 31 5.99 -1.42 10.71
CA GLU A 31 7.07 -2.17 10.06
C GLU A 31 6.71 -2.54 8.62
N GLU A 32 5.52 -3.13 8.42
CA GLU A 32 4.99 -3.41 7.08
C GLU A 32 4.92 -2.16 6.19
N CYS A 33 4.59 -1.00 6.76
CA CYS A 33 4.56 0.27 6.05
C CYS A 33 5.94 0.79 5.67
N GLU A 34 6.93 0.64 6.54
CA GLU A 34 8.31 1.02 6.28
C GLU A 34 8.93 0.09 5.23
N ASP A 35 8.71 -1.22 5.34
CA ASP A 35 9.14 -2.23 4.36
C ASP A 35 8.50 -2.01 2.98
N ASN A 36 7.19 -1.72 2.94
CA ASN A 36 6.50 -1.36 1.70
C ASN A 36 7.06 -0.07 1.10
N GLY A 37 7.35 0.93 1.95
CA GLY A 37 7.96 2.17 1.53
C GLY A 37 9.31 1.94 0.87
N ASP A 38 10.20 1.20 1.53
CA ASP A 38 11.50 0.77 1.02
C ASP A 38 11.36 0.04 -0.33
N MET A 39 10.55 -1.03 -0.36
CA MET A 39 10.34 -1.84 -1.56
C MET A 39 9.79 -1.03 -2.74
N LEU A 40 8.87 -0.10 -2.50
CA LEU A 40 8.39 0.82 -3.52
C LEU A 40 9.52 1.71 -4.06
N GLY A 41 10.38 2.21 -3.17
CA GLY A 41 11.56 2.99 -3.55
C GLY A 41 12.55 2.20 -4.40
N TYR A 42 12.85 0.97 -3.97
CA TYR A 42 13.70 0.04 -4.71
C TYR A 42 13.13 -0.26 -6.09
N ALA A 43 11.84 -0.63 -6.17
CA ALA A 43 11.18 -1.00 -7.42
C ALA A 43 11.18 0.15 -8.44
N LEU A 44 10.82 1.36 -8.01
CA LEU A 44 10.83 2.54 -8.88
C LEU A 44 12.24 2.89 -9.36
N ALA A 45 13.26 2.73 -8.50
CA ALA A 45 14.64 2.98 -8.89
C ALA A 45 15.13 1.96 -9.94
N ILE A 46 14.87 0.67 -9.73
CA ILE A 46 15.21 -0.39 -10.71
C ILE A 46 14.47 -0.19 -12.03
N GLU A 47 13.16 0.10 -12.00
CA GLU A 47 12.36 0.33 -13.21
C GLU A 47 12.99 1.42 -14.10
N ASN A 48 13.34 2.56 -13.49
CA ASN A 48 13.95 3.68 -14.22
C ASN A 48 15.37 3.38 -14.70
N ILE A 49 16.20 2.75 -13.87
CA ILE A 49 17.63 2.54 -14.16
C ILE A 49 17.83 1.39 -15.14
N CYS A 50 17.08 0.32 -14.99
CA CYS A 50 17.19 -0.89 -15.79
C CYS A 50 16.29 -0.84 -17.03
N ILE A 51 15.38 0.13 -17.12
CA ILE A 51 14.41 0.29 -18.23
C ILE A 51 13.55 -0.97 -18.33
N VAL A 52 13.00 -1.38 -17.18
CA VAL A 52 12.16 -2.57 -17.04
C VAL A 52 10.87 -2.17 -16.36
N LYS A 53 9.76 -2.81 -16.73
CA LYS A 53 8.46 -2.44 -16.19
C LYS A 53 8.23 -3.12 -14.84
N LEU A 54 7.75 -2.37 -13.85
CA LEU A 54 7.17 -2.97 -12.65
C LEU A 54 5.89 -3.72 -13.02
N ASN A 55 5.71 -4.91 -12.49
CA ASN A 55 4.51 -5.70 -12.73
C ASN A 55 3.27 -4.95 -12.18
N ASP A 56 2.26 -4.76 -13.03
CA ASP A 56 1.08 -3.94 -12.72
C ASP A 56 0.36 -4.34 -11.42
N ARG A 57 0.36 -5.66 -11.10
CA ARG A 57 -0.25 -6.16 -9.85
C ARG A 57 0.53 -5.66 -8.64
N TYR A 58 1.86 -5.76 -8.68
CA TYR A 58 2.72 -5.32 -7.60
C TYR A 58 2.73 -3.81 -7.49
N GLU A 59 2.80 -3.08 -8.61
CA GLU A 59 2.67 -1.62 -8.61
C GLU A 59 1.38 -1.19 -7.89
N SER A 60 0.25 -1.76 -8.29
CA SER A 60 -1.05 -1.45 -7.69
C SER A 60 -1.11 -1.78 -6.20
N TYR A 61 -0.52 -2.92 -5.80
CA TYR A 61 -0.46 -3.34 -4.40
C TYR A 61 0.40 -2.39 -3.56
N LEU A 62 1.64 -2.14 -3.99
CA LEU A 62 2.58 -1.26 -3.30
C LEU A 62 2.02 0.15 -3.16
N GLN A 63 1.43 0.71 -4.22
CA GLN A 63 0.81 2.04 -4.17
C GLN A 63 -0.40 2.09 -3.24
N LYS A 64 -1.24 1.05 -3.23
CA LYS A 64 -2.41 0.98 -2.34
C LYS A 64 -1.99 0.93 -0.88
N LEU A 65 -1.05 0.04 -0.54
CA LEU A 65 -0.53 -0.07 0.82
C LEU A 65 0.19 1.22 1.23
N ASN A 66 0.96 1.83 0.33
CA ASN A 66 1.63 3.10 0.59
C ASN A 66 0.64 4.21 0.97
N LYS A 67 -0.50 4.31 0.26
CA LYS A 67 -1.56 5.28 0.60
C LYS A 67 -2.18 5.01 1.98
N GLN A 68 -2.42 3.75 2.32
CA GLN A 68 -2.92 3.37 3.64
C GLN A 68 -1.91 3.71 4.75
N CYS A 69 -0.64 3.45 4.50
CA CYS A 69 0.46 3.75 5.41
C CYS A 69 0.66 5.26 5.63
N ILE A 70 0.57 6.07 4.57
CA ILE A 70 0.61 7.53 4.66
C ILE A 70 -0.55 8.04 5.51
N ALA A 71 -1.75 7.51 5.32
CA ALA A 71 -2.91 7.86 6.14
C ALA A 71 -2.75 7.46 7.62
N ALA A 72 -2.07 6.34 7.88
CA ALA A 72 -1.89 5.76 9.22
C ALA A 72 -0.74 6.38 10.03
N TYR A 73 0.33 6.82 9.36
CA TYR A 73 1.62 7.18 9.98
C TYR A 73 2.23 8.50 9.49
N GLY A 74 1.65 9.11 8.45
CA GLY A 74 2.07 10.39 7.89
C GLY A 74 3.09 10.26 6.76
N GLU A 75 2.99 11.19 5.80
CA GLU A 75 3.77 11.18 4.56
C GLU A 75 5.27 11.19 4.78
N LYS A 76 5.77 12.08 5.64
CA LYS A 76 7.22 12.24 5.88
C LYS A 76 7.89 10.93 6.30
N LYS A 77 7.19 10.12 7.10
CA LYS A 77 7.75 8.87 7.60
C LYS A 77 7.88 7.85 6.49
N ILE A 78 6.82 7.66 5.72
CA ILE A 78 6.78 6.71 4.62
C ILE A 78 7.72 7.15 3.48
N ALA A 79 7.78 8.45 3.18
CA ALA A 79 8.71 9.01 2.20
C ALA A 79 10.18 8.78 2.59
N ASN A 80 10.51 8.80 3.89
CA ASN A 80 11.86 8.46 4.34
C ASN A 80 12.20 6.99 4.07
N ALA A 81 11.25 6.07 4.31
CA ALA A 81 11.43 4.66 3.98
C ALA A 81 11.61 4.45 2.46
N THR A 82 10.79 5.10 1.64
CA THR A 82 10.96 5.09 0.18
C THR A 82 12.30 5.64 -0.26
N LYS A 83 12.81 6.68 0.41
CA LYS A 83 14.15 7.20 0.12
C LYS A 83 15.24 6.17 0.44
N ILE A 84 15.09 5.35 1.48
CA ILE A 84 16.03 4.27 1.82
C ILE A 84 16.13 3.28 0.65
N GLY A 85 15.01 2.81 0.10
CA GLY A 85 15.00 1.89 -1.04
C GLY A 85 15.59 2.48 -2.32
N ILE A 86 15.39 3.78 -2.58
CA ILE A 86 16.07 4.44 -3.70
C ILE A 86 17.59 4.47 -3.49
N MET A 87 18.03 4.74 -2.26
CA MET A 87 19.45 4.84 -1.93
C MET A 87 20.13 3.47 -1.89
N SER A 88 19.42 2.39 -1.58
CA SER A 88 19.97 1.03 -1.61
C SER A 88 20.34 0.62 -3.04
N VAL A 89 19.50 0.93 -4.03
CA VAL A 89 19.83 0.71 -5.45
C VAL A 89 21.05 1.51 -5.87
N LYS A 90 21.15 2.78 -5.44
CA LYS A 90 22.34 3.61 -5.76
C LYS A 90 23.61 3.02 -5.16
N ALA A 91 23.58 2.62 -3.89
CA ALA A 91 24.72 2.01 -3.22
C ALA A 91 25.15 0.72 -3.92
N GLU A 92 24.20 -0.15 -4.28
CA GLU A 92 24.49 -1.38 -5.01
C GLU A 92 25.09 -1.10 -6.40
N MET A 93 24.60 -0.08 -7.11
CA MET A 93 25.17 0.31 -8.39
C MET A 93 26.59 0.85 -8.27
N GLU A 94 26.89 1.60 -7.20
CA GLU A 94 28.24 2.08 -6.91
C GLU A 94 29.20 0.92 -6.62
N GLU A 95 28.71 -0.12 -5.95
CA GLU A 95 29.50 -1.30 -5.59
C GLU A 95 29.69 -2.28 -6.75
N THR A 96 28.63 -2.61 -7.47
CA THR A 96 28.58 -3.75 -8.40
C THR A 96 28.41 -3.36 -9.87
N GLY A 97 28.06 -2.10 -10.13
CA GLY A 97 27.77 -1.57 -11.45
C GLY A 97 26.34 -1.87 -11.94
N ARG A 98 25.84 -1.00 -12.81
CA ARG A 98 24.46 -1.05 -13.34
C ARG A 98 24.05 -2.43 -13.87
N ASN A 99 24.89 -3.07 -14.68
CA ASN A 99 24.53 -4.33 -15.33
C ASN A 99 24.33 -5.45 -14.29
N SER A 100 25.21 -5.55 -13.30
CA SER A 100 25.12 -6.54 -12.23
C SER A 100 23.87 -6.33 -11.38
N THR A 101 23.61 -5.08 -10.98
CA THR A 101 22.40 -4.69 -10.23
C THR A 101 21.13 -5.06 -10.99
N CYS A 102 21.04 -4.70 -12.28
CA CYS A 102 19.86 -5.00 -13.09
C CYS A 102 19.66 -6.51 -13.31
N LEU A 103 20.73 -7.25 -13.59
CA LEU A 103 20.64 -8.71 -13.76
C LEU A 103 20.18 -9.39 -12.47
N ARG A 104 20.72 -8.97 -11.32
CA ARG A 104 20.30 -9.47 -10.00
C ARG A 104 18.84 -9.15 -9.72
N ALA A 105 18.42 -7.90 -9.95
CA ALA A 105 17.04 -7.49 -9.72
C ALA A 105 16.06 -8.33 -10.55
N LEU A 106 16.36 -8.58 -11.82
CA LEU A 106 15.54 -9.39 -12.72
C LEU A 106 15.58 -10.89 -12.40
N SER A 107 16.67 -11.40 -11.83
CA SER A 107 16.77 -12.82 -11.47
C SER A 107 16.12 -13.12 -10.11
N GLU A 108 16.37 -12.29 -9.11
CA GLU A 108 15.90 -12.49 -7.73
C GLU A 108 14.47 -11.99 -7.52
N TYR A 109 14.05 -10.93 -8.22
CA TYR A 109 12.72 -10.34 -8.14
C TYR A 109 11.95 -10.43 -9.45
N LYS A 110 12.08 -11.55 -10.17
CA LYS A 110 11.40 -11.81 -11.46
C LYS A 110 9.89 -11.57 -11.47
N ASP A 111 9.21 -11.78 -10.33
CA ASP A 111 7.76 -11.59 -10.24
C ASP A 111 7.40 -10.10 -10.08
N LEU A 112 8.35 -9.31 -9.58
CA LEU A 112 8.22 -7.87 -9.43
C LEU A 112 8.44 -7.15 -10.77
N PHE A 113 9.34 -7.64 -11.61
CA PHE A 113 9.67 -7.02 -12.90
C PHE A 113 9.39 -7.97 -14.06
N ASN A 114 8.30 -7.72 -14.80
CA ASN A 114 7.85 -8.58 -15.90
C ASN A 114 7.05 -7.78 -16.94
#